data_AF-A0A3D3I7Y9-F1
#
_entry.id   AF-A0A3D3I7Y9-F1
#
_cell.length_a   1.000
_cell.length_b   1.000
_cell.length_c   1.000
_cell.angle_alpha   90.00
_cell.angle_beta   90.00
_cell.angle_gamma   90.00
#
_symmetry.space_group_name_H-M   'P 1'
#
loop_
_entity.id
_entity.type
_entity.pdbx_description
1 polymer ?
#
loop_
_entity_poly.entity_id
_entity_poly.type
_entity_poly.pdbx_seq_one_letter_code
_entity_poly.pdbx_strand_id
1 'polypeptide(L)'
;MEKRKQKLTPQQGLQKIYHYCAYQERSHKEVRNKLYDYGLWGSEVEDLLTRLITEDFLNEERFAKSFAGGKFRMKKWGRIKIER
;
A
#
# COMPACT_ATOMS: atom_id res chain seq x y z
N MET A 1 -6.54 25.53 -1.98
CA MET A 1 -5.22 25.32 -2.62
C MET A 1 -5.12 23.86 -3.03
N GLU A 2 -5.15 23.56 -4.33
CA GLU A 2 -4.80 22.22 -4.80
C GLU A 2 -3.27 22.06 -4.74
N LYS A 3 -2.80 21.01 -4.06
CA LYS A 3 -1.38 20.64 -4.11
C LYS A 3 -1.10 20.05 -5.48
N ARG A 4 -0.40 20.78 -6.35
CA ARG A 4 0.15 20.23 -7.60
C ARG A 4 1.00 19.00 -7.25
N LYS A 5 0.49 17.80 -7.56
CA LYS A 5 1.23 16.54 -7.43
C LYS A 5 2.32 16.52 -8.50
N GLN A 6 3.49 17.07 -8.17
CA GLN A 6 4.67 17.00 -9.02
C GLN A 6 5.06 15.53 -9.16
N LYS A 7 5.23 15.05 -10.39
CA LYS A 7 5.64 13.65 -10.65
C LYS A 7 7.01 13.40 -10.02
N LEU A 8 7.11 12.35 -9.20
CA LEU A 8 8.38 11.85 -8.68
C LEU A 8 9.09 11.02 -9.75
N THR A 9 10.42 10.89 -9.65
CA THR A 9 11.12 9.83 -10.37
C THR A 9 10.82 8.46 -9.73
N PRO A 10 10.92 7.33 -10.47
CA PRO A 10 10.72 6.00 -9.90
C PRO A 10 11.58 5.74 -8.66
N GLN A 11 12.83 6.21 -8.62
CA GLN A 11 13.73 6.07 -7.47
C GLN A 11 13.28 6.89 -6.25
N GLN A 12 12.74 8.09 -6.45
CA GLN A 12 12.14 8.89 -5.37
C GLN A 12 10.82 8.28 -4.87
N GLY A 13 10.04 7.68 -5.77
CA GLY A 13 8.83 6.92 -5.42
C GLY A 13 9.16 5.68 -4.59
N LEU A 14 10.17 4.90 -5.04
CA LEU A 14 10.66 3.69 -4.37
C LEU A 14 11.04 3.95 -2.91
N GLN A 15 11.87 4.97 -2.64
CA GLN A 15 12.26 5.33 -1.27
C GLN A 15 11.05 5.71 -0.39
N LYS A 16 10.11 6.50 -0.93
CA LYS A 16 8.91 6.90 -0.15
C LYS A 16 7.92 5.76 0.06
N ILE A 17 7.80 4.83 -0.88
CA ILE A 17 6.87 3.71 -0.76
C ILE A 17 7.40 2.61 0.17
N TYR A 18 8.72 2.36 0.22
CA TYR A 18 9.34 1.53 1.27
C TYR A 18 8.99 2.05 2.66
N HIS A 19 9.24 3.34 2.94
CA HIS A 19 8.92 3.95 4.25
C HIS A 19 7.43 3.86 4.60
N TYR A 20 6.54 3.97 3.61
CA TYR A 20 5.11 3.77 3.83
C TYR A 20 4.78 2.32 4.22
N CYS A 21 5.27 1.32 3.48
CA CYS A 21 5.02 -0.09 3.76
C CYS A 21 5.68 -0.57 5.07
N ALA A 22 6.90 -0.12 5.37
CA ALA A 22 7.60 -0.43 6.62
C ALA A 22 6.91 0.16 7.87
N TYR A 23 6.10 1.22 7.72
CA TYR A 23 5.37 1.84 8.82
C TYR A 23 4.10 1.07 9.22
N GLN A 24 3.41 0.45 8.26
CA GLN A 24 2.23 -0.40 8.49
C GLN A 24 1.94 -1.27 7.27
N GLU A 25 1.39 -2.46 7.51
CA GLU A 25 0.90 -3.40 6.47
C GLU A 25 -0.05 -2.74 5.47
N ARG A 26 -0.07 -3.27 4.24
CA ARG A 26 -0.78 -2.67 3.09
C ARG A 26 -1.49 -3.71 2.24
N SER A 27 -2.63 -3.31 1.68
CA SER A 27 -3.08 -3.92 0.44
C SER A 27 -2.26 -3.45 -0.77
N HIS A 28 -2.13 -4.30 -1.78
CA HIS A 28 -1.56 -3.98 -3.09
C HIS A 28 -2.34 -2.82 -3.74
N LYS A 29 -3.65 -2.70 -3.44
CA LYS A 29 -4.52 -1.60 -3.88
C LYS A 29 -4.12 -0.25 -3.28
N GLU A 30 -3.82 -0.20 -1.98
CA GLU A 30 -3.34 1.01 -1.32
C GLU A 30 -1.98 1.44 -1.83
N VAL A 31 -1.05 0.50 -2.06
CA VAL A 31 0.28 0.81 -2.61
C VAL A 31 0.17 1.32 -4.04
N ARG A 32 -0.60 0.66 -4.92
CA ARG A 32 -0.85 1.11 -6.30
C ARG A 32 -1.44 2.52 -6.34
N ASN A 33 -2.48 2.77 -5.54
CA ASN A 33 -3.06 4.11 -5.38
C ASN A 33 -2.03 5.12 -4.87
N LYS A 34 -1.11 4.71 -3.98
CA LYS A 34 -0.10 5.61 -3.42
C LYS A 34 1.01 5.98 -4.43
N LEU A 35 1.31 5.10 -5.38
CA LEU A 35 2.24 5.36 -6.47
C LEU A 35 1.59 6.29 -7.54
N TYR A 36 0.30 6.11 -7.84
CA TYR A 36 -0.48 7.08 -8.64
C TYR A 36 -0.53 8.48 -7.96
N ASP A 37 -0.62 8.52 -6.64
CA ASP A 37 -0.51 9.72 -5.79
C ASP A 37 0.84 10.46 -5.94
N TYR A 38 1.89 9.74 -6.35
CA TYR A 38 3.24 10.25 -6.65
C TYR A 38 3.44 10.58 -8.14
N GLY A 39 2.42 10.40 -8.98
CA GLY A 39 2.47 10.66 -10.43
C GLY A 39 3.20 9.60 -11.25
N LEU A 40 3.46 8.42 -10.68
CA LEU A 40 3.99 7.26 -11.40
C LEU A 40 2.83 6.47 -12.01
N TRP A 41 2.96 5.93 -13.23
CA TRP A 41 1.89 5.21 -13.92
C TRP A 41 2.42 4.06 -14.80
N GLY A 42 1.53 3.14 -15.19
CA GLY A 42 1.89 2.03 -16.08
C GLY A 42 2.96 1.11 -15.48
N SER A 43 3.96 0.74 -16.29
CA SER A 43 5.07 -0.12 -15.84
C SER A 43 5.80 0.42 -14.62
N GLU A 44 5.98 1.74 -14.49
CA GLU A 44 6.64 2.36 -13.32
C GLU A 44 5.99 1.94 -11.98
N VAL A 45 4.70 1.59 -11.99
CA VAL A 45 3.94 1.19 -10.80
C VAL A 45 4.00 -0.32 -10.60
N GLU A 46 3.88 -1.10 -11.67
CA GLU A 46 3.91 -2.56 -11.61
C GLU A 46 5.33 -3.10 -11.34
N ASP A 47 6.38 -2.45 -11.84
CA ASP A 47 7.79 -2.74 -11.52
C ASP A 47 8.07 -2.52 -10.02
N LEU A 48 7.59 -1.39 -9.47
CA LEU A 48 7.75 -1.05 -8.05
C LEU A 48 6.91 -1.96 -7.15
N LEU A 49 5.68 -2.32 -7.54
CA LEU A 49 4.85 -3.29 -6.83
C LEU A 49 5.51 -4.67 -6.81
N THR A 50 5.97 -5.16 -7.96
CA THR A 50 6.67 -6.44 -8.07
C THR A 50 7.89 -6.47 -7.15
N ARG A 51 8.73 -5.42 -7.20
CA ARG A 51 9.89 -5.29 -6.32
C ARG A 51 9.53 -5.33 -4.83
N LEU A 52 8.51 -4.60 -4.40
CA LEU A 52 8.06 -4.59 -3.00
C LEU A 52 7.55 -5.96 -2.53
N ILE A 53 6.95 -6.75 -3.43
CA ILE A 53 6.47 -8.11 -3.13
C ILE A 53 7.66 -9.08 -3.07
N THR A 54 8.60 -9.02 -4.02
CA THR A 54 9.81 -9.86 -4.04
C THR A 54 10.72 -9.61 -2.83
N GLU A 55 10.77 -8.38 -2.33
CA GLU A 55 11.50 -7.99 -1.11
C GLU A 55 10.64 -8.11 0.18
N ASP A 56 9.45 -8.71 0.11
CA ASP A 56 8.45 -8.91 1.20
C ASP A 56 8.03 -7.64 1.99
N PHE A 57 8.33 -6.44 1.48
CA PHE A 57 7.75 -5.19 2.00
C PHE A 57 6.24 -5.10 1.79
N LEU A 58 5.68 -5.87 0.84
CA LEU A 58 4.25 -5.87 0.49
C LEU A 58 3.70 -7.29 0.43
N ASN A 59 2.78 -7.61 1.33
CA ASN A 59 2.27 -8.97 1.52
C ASN A 59 0.76 -8.94 1.87
N GLU A 60 -0.10 -9.27 0.90
CA GLU A 60 -1.56 -9.18 1.06
C GLU A 60 -2.11 -10.11 2.15
N GLU A 61 -1.49 -11.27 2.42
CA GLU A 61 -1.91 -12.19 3.48
C GLU A 61 -1.64 -11.59 4.87
N ARG A 62 -0.45 -11.00 5.06
CA ARG A 62 -0.05 -10.31 6.29
C ARG A 62 -0.93 -9.08 6.54
N PHE A 63 -1.26 -8.33 5.49
CA PHE A 63 -2.25 -7.26 5.54
C PHE A 63 -3.65 -7.77 5.94
N ALA A 64 -4.18 -8.81 5.29
CA ALA A 64 -5.50 -9.34 5.59
C ALA A 64 -5.62 -9.79 7.06
N LYS A 65 -4.60 -10.49 7.57
CA LYS A 65 -4.47 -10.89 8.99
C LYS A 65 -4.46 -9.67 9.93
N SER A 66 -3.69 -8.63 9.59
CA SER A 66 -3.58 -7.40 10.38
C SER A 66 -4.90 -6.62 10.40
N PHE A 67 -5.51 -6.40 9.22
CA PHE A 67 -6.80 -5.74 9.05
C PHE A 67 -7.90 -6.45 9.84
N ALA A 68 -8.11 -7.75 9.61
CA ALA A 68 -9.14 -8.53 10.29
C ALA A 68 -8.95 -8.53 11.81
N GLY A 69 -7.72 -8.75 12.28
CA GLY A 69 -7.38 -8.69 13.70
C GLY A 69 -7.65 -7.34 14.33
N GLY A 70 -7.33 -6.23 13.64
CA GLY A 70 -7.62 -4.87 14.08
C GLY A 70 -9.11 -4.55 14.14
N LYS A 71 -9.86 -4.85 13.08
CA LYS A 71 -11.33 -4.64 13.04
C LYS A 71 -12.05 -5.46 14.11
N PHE A 72 -11.67 -6.72 14.30
CA PHE A 72 -12.25 -7.58 15.32
C PHE A 72 -11.91 -7.10 16.74
N ARG A 73 -10.62 -6.98 17.08
CA ARG A 73 -10.20 -6.67 18.47
C ARG A 73 -10.54 -5.24 18.88
N MET A 74 -10.26 -4.25 18.04
CA MET A 74 -10.34 -2.82 18.38
C MET A 74 -11.68 -2.18 18.02
N LYS A 75 -12.36 -2.65 16.96
CA LYS A 75 -13.63 -2.08 16.49
C LYS A 75 -14.84 -3.00 16.68
N LYS A 76 -14.65 -4.21 17.23
CA LYS A 76 -15.69 -5.22 17.50
C LYS A 76 -16.55 -5.56 16.29
N TRP A 77 -15.97 -5.53 15.08
CA TRP A 77 -16.69 -5.93 13.87
C TRP A 77 -16.84 -7.45 13.82
N GLY A 78 -18.07 -7.93 13.59
CA GLY A 78 -18.32 -9.35 13.29
C GLY A 78 -17.88 -9.74 11.89
N ARG A 79 -17.64 -11.04 11.64
CA ARG A 79 -17.07 -11.61 10.41
C ARG A 79 -17.61 -10.99 9.12
N ILE A 80 -18.93 -10.93 8.94
CA ILE A 80 -19.59 -10.44 7.72
C ILE A 80 -19.21 -8.99 7.38
N LYS A 81 -18.78 -8.18 8.36
CA LYS A 81 -18.32 -6.78 8.20
C LYS A 81 -16.80 -6.65 8.05
N ILE A 82 -16.07 -7.75 8.16
CA ILE A 82 -14.63 -7.84 7.85
C ILE A 82 -14.44 -8.43 6.44
N GLU A 83 -15.40 -9.26 6.00
CA GLU A 83 -15.48 -9.93 4.70
C GLU A 83 -16.16 -9.08 3.61
N ARG A 84 -16.76 -7.93 3.97
CA ARG A 84 -17.36 -6.91 3.09
C ARG A 84 -16.64 -5.56 3.23
#